data_AF-E9PI35-F1
#
_entry.id   AF-E9PI35-F1
#
_cell.length_a   1.000
_cell.length_b   1.000
_cell.length_c   1.000
_cell.angle_alpha   90.00
_cell.angle_beta   90.00
_cell.angle_gamma   90.00
#
_symmetry.space_group_name_H-M   'P 1'
#
loop_
_entity.id
_entity.type
_entity.pdbx_description
1 polymer ?
#
loop_
_entity_poly.entity_id
_entity_poly.type
_entity_poly.pdbx_seq_one_letter_code
_entity_poly.pdbx_strand_id
1 'polypeptide(L)'
;MGLPQPGLWLKRLWVLLEVAVHVVVGKVLLILFPDRVKRNILAMGEKTGMTRNPHFSHDNWIPTFFSTQYFWFVLKVIGHWC
;
A
#
# COMPACT_ATOMS: atom_id res chain seq x y z
N MET A 1 -2.26 28.39 11.50
CA MET A 1 -1.17 28.87 10.62
C MET A 1 -0.99 27.88 9.48
N GLY A 2 -1.27 28.27 8.23
CA GLY A 2 -1.00 27.42 7.07
C GLY A 2 0.50 27.42 6.76
N LEU A 3 1.07 26.24 6.48
CA LEU A 3 2.47 26.15 6.02
C LEU A 3 2.64 26.99 4.74
N PRO A 4 3.75 27.74 4.59
CA PRO A 4 4.04 28.45 3.35
C PRO A 4 4.07 27.45 2.18
N GLN A 5 3.52 27.83 1.02
CA GLN A 5 3.40 27.00 -0.19
C GLN A 5 4.62 26.09 -0.49
N PRO A 6 5.89 26.53 -0.42
CA PRO A 6 7.04 25.65 -0.64
C PRO A 6 7.18 24.52 0.39
N GLY A 7 6.78 24.74 1.64
CA GLY A 7 6.77 23.70 2.67
C GLY A 7 5.73 22.61 2.41
N LEU A 8 4.60 22.97 1.79
CA LEU A 8 3.59 22.01 1.33
C LEU A 8 4.14 21.11 0.22
N TRP A 9 4.84 21.69 -0.75
CA TRP A 9 5.48 20.95 -1.84
C TRP A 9 6.57 19.99 -1.34
N LEU A 10 7.38 20.42 -0.38
CA LEU A 10 8.41 19.56 0.22
C LEU A 10 7.77 18.36 0.95
N LYS A 11 6.71 18.62 1.73
CA LYS A 11 5.95 17.57 2.41
C LYS A 11 5.32 16.61 1.41
N ARG A 12 4.82 17.12 0.28
CA ARG A 12 4.27 16.31 -0.81
C ARG A 12 5.32 15.38 -1.43
N LEU A 13 6.48 15.91 -1.78
CA LEU A 13 7.61 15.12 -2.29
C LEU A 13 8.05 14.05 -1.29
N TRP A 14 8.09 14.39 -0.01
CA TRP A 14 8.44 13.44 1.05
C TRP A 14 7.45 12.28 1.16
N VAL A 15 6.14 12.57 1.17
CA VAL A 15 5.10 11.53 1.20
C VAL A 15 5.18 10.65 -0.05
N LEU A 16 5.39 11.24 -1.23
CA LEU A 16 5.55 10.46 -2.47
C LEU A 16 6.76 9.52 -2.40
N LEU A 17 7.89 9.98 -1.86
CA LEU A 17 9.08 9.17 -1.65
C LEU A 17 8.80 8.02 -0.66
N GLU A 18 8.13 8.29 0.45
CA GLU A 18 7.78 7.29 1.46
C GLU A 18 6.91 6.18 0.86
N VAL A 19 5.86 6.54 0.11
CA VAL A 19 4.98 5.56 -0.55
C VAL A 19 5.76 4.77 -1.61
N ALA A 20 6.64 5.42 -2.38
CA ALA A 20 7.45 4.73 -3.39
C ALA A 20 8.39 3.69 -2.76
N VAL A 21 9.10 4.06 -1.68
CA VAL A 21 9.96 3.14 -0.92
C VAL A 21 9.12 1.98 -0.37
N HIS A 22 7.96 2.27 0.22
CA HIS A 22 7.09 1.23 0.79
C HIS A 22 6.66 0.19 -0.25
N VAL A 23 6.36 0.63 -1.48
CA VAL A 23 5.98 -0.27 -2.58
C VAL A 23 7.16 -1.09 -3.08
N VAL A 24 8.33 -0.47 -3.26
CA VAL A 24 9.53 -1.20 -3.68
C VAL A 24 9.89 -2.27 -2.64
N VAL A 25 9.93 -1.91 -1.36
CA VAL A 25 10.20 -2.85 -0.27
C VAL A 25 9.15 -3.97 -0.24
N GLY A 26 7.86 -3.64 -0.32
CA GLY A 26 6.77 -4.62 -0.33
C GLY A 26 6.89 -5.60 -1.50
N LYS A 27 7.22 -5.12 -2.71
CA LYS A 27 7.47 -5.98 -3.88
C LYS A 27 8.69 -6.87 -3.72
N VAL A 28 9.80 -6.34 -3.21
CA VAL A 28 11.01 -7.13 -2.94
C VAL A 28 10.72 -8.23 -1.94
N LEU A 29 9.99 -7.93 -0.85
CA LEU A 29 9.59 -8.93 0.14
C LEU A 29 8.64 -9.98 -0.43
N LEU A 30 7.73 -9.62 -1.34
CA LEU A 30 6.87 -10.58 -2.04
C LEU A 30 7.68 -11.53 -2.94
N ILE A 31 8.74 -11.05 -3.58
CA ILE A 31 9.61 -11.87 -4.43
C ILE A 31 10.51 -12.78 -3.59
N LEU A 32 11.12 -12.26 -2.52
CA LEU A 32 12.08 -13.00 -1.70
C LEU A 32 11.42 -13.96 -0.70
N PHE A 33 10.28 -13.56 -0.13
CA PHE A 33 9.62 -14.30 0.96
C PHE A 33 8.08 -14.35 0.77
N PRO A 34 7.59 -14.88 -0.37
CA PRO A 34 6.17 -14.86 -0.72
C PRO A 34 5.28 -15.47 0.38
N ASP A 35 5.67 -16.62 0.95
CA ASP A 35 4.93 -17.30 2.01
C ASP A 35 4.84 -16.53 3.32
N ARG A 36 5.86 -15.72 3.65
CA ARG A 36 5.85 -14.90 4.87
C ARG A 36 4.91 -13.72 4.71
N VAL A 37 5.01 -13.04 3.56
CA VAL A 37 4.14 -11.90 3.26
C VAL A 37 2.69 -12.34 3.13
N LYS A 38 2.41 -13.46 2.45
CA LYS A 38 1.06 -14.05 2.36
C LYS A 38 0.46 -14.30 3.73
N ARG A 39 1.22 -14.92 4.64
CA ARG A 39 0.77 -15.17 6.03
C ARG A 39 0.50 -13.89 6.81
N ASN A 40 1.34 -12.86 6.68
CA ASN A 40 1.10 -11.57 7.33
C ASN A 40 -0.16 -10.88 6.80
N ILE A 41 -0.38 -10.90 5.48
CA ILE A 41 -1.59 -10.32 4.87
C ILE A 41 -2.83 -11.10 5.29
N LEU A 42 -2.77 -12.43 5.36
CA LEU A 42 -3.86 -13.26 5.87
C LEU A 42 -4.18 -12.95 7.33
N ALA A 43 -3.18 -12.84 8.20
CA ALA A 43 -3.37 -12.49 9.60
C ALA A 43 -3.98 -11.08 9.78
N MET A 44 -3.63 -10.13 8.90
CA MET A 44 -4.30 -8.82 8.84
C MET A 44 -5.74 -8.96 8.33
N GLY A 45 -5.96 -9.75 7.30
CA GLY A 45 -7.27 -10.01 6.72
C GLY A 45 -8.23 -10.68 7.72
N GLU A 46 -7.74 -11.56 8.58
CA GLU A 46 -8.53 -12.16 9.66
C GLU A 46 -8.97 -11.12 10.68
N LYS A 47 -8.08 -10.21 11.08
CA LYS A 47 -8.42 -9.11 12.01
C LYS A 47 -9.43 -8.13 11.43
N THR A 48 -9.36 -7.87 10.13
CA THR A 48 -10.23 -6.92 9.42
C THR A 48 -11.52 -7.57 8.90
N GLY A 49 -11.65 -8.90 9.00
CA GLY A 49 -12.79 -9.66 8.48
C GLY A 49 -12.77 -9.92 6.98
N MET A 50 -11.74 -9.48 6.26
CA MET A 50 -11.61 -9.65 4.81
C MET A 50 -11.48 -11.12 4.39
N THR A 51 -10.93 -11.97 5.27
CA THR A 51 -10.79 -13.43 5.05
C THR A 51 -12.07 -14.20 5.38
N ARG A 52 -13.06 -13.56 6.01
CA ARG A 52 -14.30 -14.22 6.47
C ARG A 52 -15.32 -14.42 5.35
N ASN A 53 -15.13 -13.79 4.19
CA ASN A 53 -16.02 -13.93 3.05
C ASN A 53 -15.64 -15.16 2.20
N PRO A 54 -16.45 -16.23 2.20
CA PRO A 54 -16.14 -17.46 1.45
C PRO A 54 -16.14 -17.24 -0.08
N HIS A 55 -16.78 -16.19 -0.58
CA HIS A 55 -16.78 -15.83 -2.00
C HIS A 55 -15.52 -15.05 -2.42
N PHE A 56 -14.66 -14.66 -1.48
CA PHE A 56 -13.51 -13.79 -1.72
C PHE A 56 -12.19 -14.52 -1.45
N SER A 57 -11.76 -15.32 -2.43
CA SER A 57 -10.52 -16.10 -2.33
C SER A 57 -9.29 -15.21 -2.19
N HIS A 58 -8.45 -15.55 -1.21
CA HIS A 58 -7.16 -14.93 -0.90
C HIS A 58 -6.25 -14.77 -2.12
N ASP A 59 -6.21 -15.78 -2.99
CA ASP A 59 -5.31 -15.77 -4.15
C ASP A 59 -5.69 -14.69 -5.18
N ASN A 60 -6.94 -14.22 -5.17
CA ASN A 60 -7.40 -13.18 -6.08
C ASN A 60 -7.00 -11.77 -5.66
N TRP A 61 -6.84 -11.53 -4.35
CA TRP A 61 -6.67 -10.18 -3.82
C TRP A 61 -5.34 -9.94 -3.14
N ILE A 62 -4.65 -10.95 -2.61
CA ILE A 62 -3.33 -10.79 -2.00
C ILE A 62 -2.32 -10.15 -2.98
N PRO A 63 -2.28 -10.52 -4.28
CA PRO A 63 -1.40 -9.86 -5.25
C PRO A 63 -1.73 -8.38 -5.53
N THR A 64 -2.90 -7.90 -5.11
CA THR A 64 -3.27 -6.48 -5.27
C THR A 64 -2.56 -5.59 -4.26
N PHE A 65 -2.24 -6.13 -3.07
CA PHE A 65 -1.37 -5.48 -2.10
C PHE A 65 0.02 -5.37 -2.71
N PHE A 66 0.53 -4.14 -2.85
CA PHE A 66 1.80 -3.82 -3.54
C PHE A 66 1.79 -3.97 -5.08
N SER A 67 0.61 -4.08 -5.70
CA SER A 67 0.48 -3.91 -7.15
C SER A 67 0.76 -2.47 -7.57
N THR A 68 1.29 -2.30 -8.78
CA THR A 68 1.47 -0.98 -9.40
C THR A 68 0.13 -0.22 -9.47
N GLN A 69 -0.99 -0.93 -9.67
CA GLN A 69 -2.33 -0.33 -9.69
C GLN A 69 -2.75 0.24 -8.33
N TYR A 70 -2.49 -0.51 -7.24
CA TYR A 70 -2.73 -0.02 -5.88
C TYR A 70 -1.87 1.19 -5.56
N PHE A 71 -0.61 1.18 -6.01
CA PHE A 71 0.29 2.32 -5.88
C PHE A 71 -0.26 3.56 -6.59
N TRP A 72 -0.69 3.43 -7.86
CA TRP A 72 -1.31 4.53 -8.60
C TRP A 72 -2.57 5.06 -7.92
N PHE A 73 -3.39 4.18 -7.32
CA PHE A 73 -4.55 4.60 -6.54
C PHE A 73 -4.14 5.44 -5.32
N VAL A 74 -3.17 4.97 -4.53
CA VAL A 74 -2.68 5.70 -3.35
C VAL A 74 -2.05 7.05 -3.76
N LEU A 75 -1.25 7.06 -4.83
CA LEU A 75 -0.67 8.27 -5.42
C LEU A 75 -1.74 9.26 -5.85
N LYS A 76 -2.82 8.78 -6.48
CA LYS A 76 -3.95 9.61 -6.90
C LYS A 76 -4.70 10.19 -5.71
N VAL A 77 -4.98 9.39 -4.67
CA VAL A 77 -5.68 9.85 -3.46
C VAL A 77 -4.84 10.88 -2.71
N ILE A 78 -3.56 10.59 -2.47
CA ILE A 78 -2.64 11.52 -1.79
C ILE A 78 -2.38 12.77 -2.64
N GLY A 79 -2.26 12.61 -3.95
CA GLY A 79 -2.07 13.70 -4.89
C GLY A 79 -3.28 14.63 -5.01
N HIS A 80 -4.48 14.16 -4.66
CA HIS A 80 -5.73 14.92 -4.68
C HIS A 80 -6.10 15.54 -3.31
N TRP A 81 -5.65 14.95 -2.19
CA TRP A 81 -5.96 15.39 -0.82
C TRP A 81 -4.93 16.34 -0.19
N CYS A 82 -3.89 16.74 -0.93
CA CYS A 82 -2.81 17.64 -0.48
C CYS A 82 -2.55 18.72 -1.53
#